data_AF-A0A356FGE1-F1
#
_entry.id   AF-A0A356FGE1-F1
#
_cell.length_a   1.000
_cell.length_b   1.000
_cell.length_c   1.000
_cell.angle_alpha   90.00
_cell.angle_beta   90.00
_cell.angle_gamma   90.00
#
_symmetry.space_group_name_H-M   'P 1'
#
loop_
_entity.id
_entity.type
_entity.pdbx_description
1 polymer ?
#
loop_
_entity_poly.entity_id
_entity_poly.type
_entity_poly.pdbx_seq_one_letter_code
_entity_poly.pdbx_strand_id
1 'polypeptide(L)'
;KRQDNRGELDLIEQAAGSALVTDIVYGAPGFDESSEAVTAYRPLAGGVEFSDGANFRIPSITLGDEFSFEVIFRPSQETISGGAFNLGYILANRIGNDRGYFLFQGSAEQDDVGAWGVDGNDLASVIGTSFNVSNENTLLEELTAGDWYYAAGSYYWEDGETTFFNCIANLSEGETDLLITGPITVPGSYGRDMAGLSIGGRFDGPGEGFPGDIDEVNLYNGWVDEDEFEEHLLALLDKVNAGPLFHRGDPNDSGSLDLSDGLYIFNYLFTGGAQPSCNESADSNADGAVDLSDGIYLLSYLFLGGPAPAAPGPPVQACGPVPTDSMLGCESYSGC
;
A
#
# COMPACT_ATOMS: atom_id res chain seq x y z
N LYS A 1 19.80 -4.37 -12.44
CA LYS A 1 20.78 -4.04 -11.37
C LYS A 1 20.25 -2.80 -10.66
N ARG A 2 19.34 -3.05 -9.72
CA ARG A 2 18.57 -2.08 -8.97
C ARG A 2 19.32 -1.84 -7.66
N GLN A 3 19.83 -0.63 -7.48
CA GLN A 3 20.07 -0.08 -6.16
C GLN A 3 18.79 0.65 -5.82
N ASP A 4 18.13 0.20 -4.76
CA ASP A 4 17.38 1.07 -3.87
C ASP A 4 18.24 2.32 -3.62
N ASN A 5 17.77 3.45 -4.14
CA ASN A 5 18.25 4.75 -3.72
C ASN A 5 17.31 5.19 -2.61
N ARG A 6 17.73 4.94 -1.38
CA ARG A 6 17.43 5.76 -0.20
C ARG A 6 17.05 7.17 -0.64
N GLY A 7 15.86 7.61 -0.28
CA GLY A 7 15.60 9.03 -0.12
C GLY A 7 16.48 9.57 1.01
N GLU A 8 17.75 9.84 0.75
CA GLU A 8 18.29 11.09 1.26
C GLU A 8 17.52 12.18 0.50
N LEU A 9 16.71 12.95 1.22
CA LEU A 9 16.03 14.14 0.72
C LEU A 9 17.07 15.09 0.10
N ASP A 10 17.35 14.96 -1.19
CA ASP A 10 18.09 15.95 -1.97
C ASP A 10 17.07 16.92 -2.57
N LEU A 11 16.92 18.05 -1.88
CA LEU A 11 16.09 19.20 -2.24
C LEU A 11 16.70 19.96 -3.43
N ILE A 12 16.56 19.41 -4.64
CA ILE A 12 16.83 20.18 -5.86
C ILE A 12 15.55 20.27 -6.69
N GLU A 13 15.04 21.49 -6.85
CA GLU A 13 13.96 21.84 -7.79
C GLU A 13 14.23 21.19 -9.16
N GLN A 14 13.35 20.28 -9.58
CA GLN A 14 13.22 19.91 -10.98
C GLN A 14 11.92 20.48 -11.53
N ALA A 15 12.05 21.49 -12.39
CA ALA A 15 11.01 21.85 -13.33
C ALA A 15 11.27 21.11 -14.66
N ALA A 16 10.41 20.15 -15.04
CA ALA A 16 10.24 19.71 -16.43
C ALA A 16 8.96 18.86 -16.60
N GLY A 17 8.17 19.14 -17.65
CA GLY A 17 7.08 18.27 -18.15
C GLY A 17 7.61 16.94 -18.71
N SER A 18 6.78 15.91 -18.97
CA SER A 18 5.69 15.94 -19.96
C SER A 18 4.51 14.96 -19.74
N ALA A 19 4.24 14.45 -18.53
CA ALA A 19 3.04 13.66 -18.19
C ALA A 19 2.69 12.51 -19.18
N LEU A 20 3.37 11.37 -19.09
CA LEU A 20 2.93 10.12 -19.73
C LEU A 20 2.88 8.95 -18.73
N VAL A 21 1.84 8.12 -18.85
CA VAL A 21 1.51 6.93 -18.02
C VAL A 21 2.62 5.87 -17.94
N THR A 22 3.61 5.92 -18.84
CA THR A 22 4.72 4.95 -18.87
C THR A 22 5.85 5.22 -17.88
N ASP A 23 5.79 6.34 -17.15
CA ASP A 23 6.83 6.75 -16.19
C ASP A 23 6.55 6.28 -14.75
N ILE A 24 5.48 5.49 -14.56
CA ILE A 24 5.10 4.92 -13.28
C ILE A 24 5.92 3.65 -13.02
N VAL A 25 6.76 3.67 -11.99
CA VAL A 25 7.49 2.48 -11.51
C VAL A 25 6.98 2.16 -10.11
N TYR A 26 6.18 1.10 -10.00
CA TYR A 26 5.79 0.47 -8.74
C TYR A 26 6.72 -0.71 -8.43
N GLY A 27 7.07 -0.87 -7.16
CA GLY A 27 7.59 -2.15 -6.67
C GLY A 27 8.40 -2.08 -5.38
N ALA A 28 7.80 -2.58 -4.30
CA ALA A 28 8.45 -3.30 -3.19
C ALA A 28 7.41 -4.26 -2.54
N PRO A 29 7.82 -5.22 -1.69
CA PRO A 29 6.94 -6.24 -1.10
C PRO A 29 5.88 -5.60 -0.19
N GLY A 30 4.73 -6.26 -0.07
CA GLY A 30 3.49 -5.73 0.51
C GLY A 30 3.53 -5.22 1.96
N PHE A 31 2.36 -4.80 2.43
CA PHE A 31 2.05 -4.18 3.73
C PHE A 31 2.38 -5.08 4.93
N ASP A 32 3.65 -5.23 5.30
CA ASP A 32 4.07 -5.86 6.56
C ASP A 32 5.08 -4.96 7.31
N GLU A 33 5.61 -5.42 8.46
CA GLU A 33 6.62 -4.66 9.20
C GLU A 33 7.95 -4.46 8.43
N SER A 34 8.10 -5.07 7.26
CA SER A 34 9.22 -4.89 6.33
C SER A 34 8.92 -3.95 5.16
N SER A 35 7.67 -3.49 5.01
CA SER A 35 7.29 -2.44 4.06
C SER A 35 8.02 -1.13 4.37
N GLU A 36 8.37 -0.35 3.34
CA GLU A 36 8.93 1.01 3.51
C GLU A 36 7.84 2.05 3.83
N ALA A 37 6.86 1.66 4.65
CA ALA A 37 5.80 2.52 5.09
C ALA A 37 6.36 3.70 5.89
N VAL A 38 5.70 4.83 5.74
CA VAL A 38 6.14 6.07 6.38
C VAL A 38 5.27 6.34 7.60
N THR A 39 5.88 6.34 8.78
CA THR A 39 5.15 6.64 10.03
C THR A 39 4.86 8.14 10.14
N ALA A 40 3.57 8.46 10.13
CA ALA A 40 3.03 9.75 10.51
C ALA A 40 2.78 9.78 12.03
N TYR A 41 3.04 10.94 12.64
CA TYR A 41 2.92 11.09 14.08
C TYR A 41 2.03 12.28 14.42
N ARG A 42 1.24 12.11 15.48
CA ARG A 42 0.52 13.21 16.10
C ARG A 42 1.44 13.95 17.06
N PRO A 43 1.61 15.28 16.95
CA PRO A 43 2.44 16.03 17.88
C PRO A 43 1.69 16.26 19.19
N LEU A 44 2.45 16.32 20.29
CA LEU A 44 1.91 16.75 21.59
C LEU A 44 1.37 18.19 21.50
N ALA A 45 0.37 18.51 22.32
CA ALA A 45 -0.26 19.83 22.34
C ALA A 45 0.78 20.96 22.48
N GLY A 46 0.85 21.83 21.47
CA GLY A 46 1.82 22.94 21.39
C GLY A 46 3.15 22.62 20.69
N GLY A 47 3.32 21.39 20.18
CA GLY A 47 4.42 21.02 19.28
C GLY A 47 4.23 21.54 17.86
N VAL A 48 5.33 21.59 17.09
CA VAL A 48 5.28 21.82 15.63
C VAL A 48 5.13 20.46 14.95
N GLU A 49 4.16 20.33 14.04
CA GLU A 49 3.79 19.07 13.37
C GLU A 49 4.90 18.35 12.60
N PHE A 50 6.02 19.05 12.42
CA PHE A 50 7.11 18.69 11.54
C PHE A 50 8.32 18.12 12.27
N SER A 51 8.33 18.14 13.61
CA SER A 51 9.51 17.72 14.37
C SER A 51 9.64 16.21 14.52
N ASP A 52 8.53 15.47 14.46
CA ASP A 52 8.50 14.08 14.93
C ASP A 52 7.70 13.11 14.03
N GLY A 53 7.41 13.43 12.76
CA GLY A 53 6.73 12.48 11.86
C GLY A 53 6.68 12.86 10.38
N ALA A 54 6.31 11.90 9.53
CA ALA A 54 6.23 12.14 8.09
C ALA A 54 4.94 12.84 7.67
N ASN A 55 5.13 13.92 6.91
CA ASN A 55 4.06 14.70 6.34
C ASN A 55 4.51 15.13 4.94
N PHE A 56 3.93 14.54 3.89
CA PHE A 56 4.14 15.03 2.54
C PHE A 56 3.33 16.30 2.35
N ARG A 57 3.93 17.36 1.79
CA ARG A 57 3.21 18.60 1.48
C ARG A 57 3.60 19.13 0.12
N ILE A 58 2.61 19.27 -0.74
CA ILE A 58 2.71 20.04 -1.97
C ILE A 58 2.05 21.40 -1.70
N PRO A 59 2.80 22.50 -1.78
CA PRO A 59 2.28 23.82 -1.44
C PRO A 59 1.17 24.28 -2.39
N SER A 60 1.18 23.77 -3.62
CA SER A 60 0.10 24.01 -4.58
C SER A 60 0.05 22.92 -5.64
N ILE A 61 -1.12 22.28 -5.77
CA ILE A 61 -1.51 21.41 -6.88
C ILE A 61 -2.84 21.91 -7.45
N THR A 62 -3.09 21.67 -8.73
CA THR A 62 -4.39 21.88 -9.36
C THR A 62 -4.98 20.50 -9.63
N LEU A 63 -6.10 20.17 -9.00
CA LEU A 63 -6.85 18.95 -9.31
C LEU A 63 -7.92 19.26 -10.35
N GLY A 64 -8.22 18.28 -11.20
CA GLY A 64 -9.19 18.39 -12.27
C GLY A 64 -10.64 18.36 -11.79
N ASP A 65 -11.54 18.34 -12.76
CA ASP A 65 -12.99 18.20 -12.55
C ASP A 65 -13.34 16.80 -12.04
N GLU A 66 -12.44 15.85 -12.25
CA GLU A 66 -12.45 14.51 -11.73
C GLU A 66 -11.11 14.26 -11.02
N PHE A 67 -11.17 13.56 -9.89
CA PHE A 67 -9.99 13.17 -9.13
C PHE A 67 -10.28 11.88 -8.38
N SER A 68 -9.26 11.04 -8.29
CA SER A 68 -9.29 9.80 -7.53
C SER A 68 -8.03 9.64 -6.69
N PHE A 69 -8.14 8.88 -5.60
CA PHE A 69 -6.98 8.52 -4.79
C PHE A 69 -7.11 7.08 -4.28
N GLU A 70 -5.98 6.50 -3.92
CA GLU A 70 -5.85 5.26 -3.17
C GLU A 70 -4.77 5.46 -2.11
N VAL A 71 -4.94 4.87 -0.94
CA VAL A 71 -3.97 4.93 0.15
C VAL A 71 -4.06 3.67 0.99
N ILE A 72 -2.90 3.14 1.37
CA ILE A 72 -2.79 2.13 2.41
C ILE A 72 -2.38 2.84 3.71
N PHE A 73 -3.01 2.49 4.82
CA PHE A 73 -2.65 3.06 6.11
C PHE A 73 -2.90 2.09 7.26
N ARG A 74 -2.20 2.31 8.37
CA ARG A 74 -2.34 1.55 9.61
C ARG A 74 -2.43 2.50 10.81
N PRO A 75 -3.61 2.68 11.42
CA PRO A 75 -3.73 3.52 12.61
C PRO A 75 -2.97 2.88 13.77
N SER A 76 -2.21 3.68 14.52
CA SER A 76 -1.50 3.23 15.73
C SER A 76 -2.34 3.31 17.00
N GLN A 77 -3.51 3.96 16.93
CA GLN A 77 -4.41 4.23 18.05
C GLN A 77 -5.86 4.13 17.58
N GLU A 78 -6.72 3.53 18.40
CA GLU A 78 -8.16 3.35 18.09
C GLU A 78 -8.85 4.71 18.18
N THR A 79 -8.71 5.42 19.30
CA THR A 79 -9.33 6.74 19.49
C THR A 79 -8.30 7.86 19.45
N ILE A 80 -8.49 8.82 18.54
CA ILE A 80 -7.74 10.07 18.50
C ILE A 80 -8.29 11.04 19.54
N SER A 81 -7.38 11.72 20.25
CA SER A 81 -7.71 12.86 21.11
C SER A 81 -6.71 14.01 20.95
N GLY A 82 -7.19 15.25 21.10
CA GLY A 82 -6.38 16.48 20.99
C GLY A 82 -6.52 17.19 19.64
N GLY A 83 -5.82 18.30 19.43
CA GLY A 83 -6.05 19.16 18.25
C GLY A 83 -7.30 20.03 18.43
N ALA A 84 -7.79 20.64 17.34
CA ALA A 84 -9.00 21.48 17.39
C ALA A 84 -10.27 20.65 17.30
N PHE A 85 -10.21 19.50 16.59
CA PHE A 85 -11.36 18.68 16.23
C PHE A 85 -11.18 17.18 16.49
N ASN A 86 -10.13 16.75 17.21
CA ASN A 86 -9.81 15.33 17.41
C ASN A 86 -9.63 14.50 16.13
N LEU A 87 -9.14 15.14 15.05
CA LEU A 87 -8.95 14.49 13.75
C LEU A 87 -7.51 14.03 13.54
N GLY A 88 -7.32 12.97 12.75
CA GLY A 88 -6.05 12.54 12.20
C GLY A 88 -6.10 12.51 10.67
N TYR A 89 -5.55 13.53 10.00
CA TYR A 89 -5.62 13.65 8.54
C TYR A 89 -4.71 12.66 7.84
N ILE A 90 -5.29 11.77 7.02
CA ILE A 90 -4.57 10.83 6.15
C ILE A 90 -4.29 11.49 4.81
N LEU A 91 -5.31 12.09 4.19
CA LEU A 91 -5.21 12.88 2.96
C LEU A 91 -5.94 14.20 3.16
N ALA A 92 -5.31 15.32 2.80
CA ALA A 92 -5.95 16.63 2.88
C ALA A 92 -5.60 17.49 1.67
N ASN A 93 -6.61 17.80 0.86
CA ASN A 93 -6.55 18.86 -0.13
C ASN A 93 -7.31 20.07 0.40
N ARG A 94 -6.58 21.15 0.74
CA ARG A 94 -7.16 22.29 1.46
C ARG A 94 -7.00 23.60 0.70
N ILE A 95 -8.11 24.35 0.64
CA ILE A 95 -8.23 25.70 0.10
C ILE A 95 -8.87 26.59 1.18
N GLY A 96 -8.06 27.46 1.80
CA GLY A 96 -8.55 28.47 2.75
C GLY A 96 -9.33 27.90 3.95
N ASN A 97 -10.58 28.34 4.13
CA ASN A 97 -11.45 28.04 5.29
C ASN A 97 -12.08 26.63 5.20
N ASP A 98 -11.25 25.58 5.29
CA ASP A 98 -11.66 24.18 5.28
C ASP A 98 -12.38 23.75 3.99
N ARG A 99 -12.00 24.33 2.85
CA ARG A 99 -12.55 23.93 1.56
C ARG A 99 -11.70 22.86 0.90
N GLY A 100 -12.32 21.84 0.33
CA GLY A 100 -11.61 20.80 -0.43
C GLY A 100 -12.04 19.41 -0.01
N TYR A 101 -11.15 18.44 -0.19
CA TYR A 101 -11.38 17.03 0.10
C TYR A 101 -10.45 16.56 1.21
N PHE A 102 -11.00 15.82 2.17
CA PHE A 102 -10.27 15.32 3.33
C PHE A 102 -10.64 13.86 3.59
N LEU A 103 -9.65 13.02 3.88
CA LEU A 103 -9.79 11.69 4.47
C LEU A 103 -9.07 11.70 5.82
N PHE A 104 -9.75 11.27 6.88
CA PHE A 104 -9.22 11.36 8.24
C PHE A 104 -9.83 10.30 9.17
N GLN A 105 -9.08 9.96 10.21
CA GLN A 105 -9.63 9.28 11.39
C GLN A 105 -10.33 10.31 12.28
N GLY A 106 -11.52 9.96 12.77
CA GLY A 106 -12.53 10.81 13.38
C GLY A 106 -13.70 11.09 12.44
N SER A 107 -14.69 11.84 12.92
CA SER A 107 -15.92 12.18 12.19
C SER A 107 -16.39 13.60 12.50
N ALA A 108 -17.26 14.11 11.63
CA ALA A 108 -18.00 15.35 11.75
C ALA A 108 -19.31 15.19 12.51
N GLU A 109 -19.63 13.97 12.98
CA GLU A 109 -20.73 13.76 13.90
C GLU A 109 -20.54 14.56 15.20
N GLN A 110 -21.65 15.16 15.64
CA GLN A 110 -21.73 15.84 16.93
C GLN A 110 -22.46 14.95 17.92
N ASP A 111 -21.96 14.88 19.15
CA ASP A 111 -22.75 14.32 20.25
C ASP A 111 -23.99 15.20 20.55
N ASP A 112 -24.91 14.69 21.38
CA ASP A 112 -26.08 15.42 21.90
C ASP A 112 -25.72 16.75 22.61
N VAL A 113 -24.44 17.00 22.85
CA VAL A 113 -23.88 18.16 23.55
C VAL A 113 -23.16 19.14 22.59
N GLY A 114 -23.11 18.83 21.29
CA GLY A 114 -22.57 19.69 20.23
C GLY A 114 -21.04 19.69 20.11
N ALA A 115 -20.33 18.71 20.67
CA ALA A 115 -18.90 18.55 20.49
C ALA A 115 -18.62 17.75 19.20
N TRP A 116 -17.71 18.26 18.34
CA TRP A 116 -17.29 17.61 17.11
C TRP A 116 -16.25 16.50 17.38
N GLY A 117 -16.33 15.36 16.69
CA GLY A 117 -15.27 14.34 16.69
C GLY A 117 -15.09 13.64 18.05
N VAL A 118 -16.16 13.11 18.62
CA VAL A 118 -16.14 12.53 19.97
C VAL A 118 -15.73 11.06 19.98
N ASP A 119 -16.06 10.30 18.93
CA ASP A 119 -15.73 8.87 18.90
C ASP A 119 -14.33 8.59 18.36
N GLY A 120 -13.71 9.56 17.65
CA GLY A 120 -12.26 9.63 17.34
C GLY A 120 -11.66 8.38 16.69
N ASN A 121 -12.50 7.41 16.37
CA ASN A 121 -12.21 6.04 15.96
C ASN A 121 -12.84 5.74 14.61
N ASP A 122 -13.84 6.52 14.22
CA ASP A 122 -14.45 6.46 12.90
C ASP A 122 -13.40 6.76 11.81
N LEU A 123 -13.66 6.29 10.60
CA LEU A 123 -12.98 6.74 9.40
C LEU A 123 -13.98 7.47 8.53
N ALA A 124 -13.71 8.73 8.21
CA ALA A 124 -14.59 9.53 7.39
C ALA A 124 -13.84 10.33 6.34
N SER A 125 -14.58 10.69 5.30
CA SER A 125 -14.16 11.68 4.33
C SER A 125 -15.15 12.83 4.27
N VAL A 126 -14.66 14.02 3.95
CA VAL A 126 -15.49 15.22 3.78
C VAL A 126 -15.08 15.95 2.51
N ILE A 127 -16.07 16.38 1.74
CA ILE A 127 -15.89 17.36 0.68
C ILE A 127 -16.83 18.54 0.88
N GLY A 128 -16.32 19.78 0.92
CA GLY A 128 -17.19 20.92 1.22
C GLY A 128 -16.45 22.17 1.64
N THR A 129 -17.17 23.15 2.22
CA THR A 129 -16.59 24.36 2.83
C THR A 129 -16.45 24.33 4.34
N SER A 130 -16.89 23.24 4.96
CA SER A 130 -16.93 23.09 6.41
C SER A 130 -17.05 21.64 6.77
N PHE A 131 -16.42 21.30 7.89
CA PHE A 131 -16.58 20.04 8.60
C PHE A 131 -17.98 19.95 9.19
N ASN A 132 -18.90 19.23 8.53
CA ASN A 132 -20.24 18.97 9.03
C ASN A 132 -20.77 17.64 8.48
N VAL A 133 -21.71 17.04 9.21
CA VAL A 133 -22.33 15.73 8.87
C VAL A 133 -22.96 15.71 7.48
N SER A 134 -23.47 16.84 6.98
CA SER A 134 -24.10 16.88 5.65
C SER A 134 -23.11 16.76 4.49
N ASN A 135 -21.82 16.95 4.76
CA ASN A 135 -20.73 16.86 3.80
C ASN A 135 -19.86 15.61 4.03
N GLU A 136 -20.21 14.80 5.02
CA GLU A 136 -19.42 13.66 5.47
C GLU A 136 -19.91 12.36 4.85
N ASN A 137 -18.95 11.56 4.41
CA ASN A 137 -19.13 10.15 4.08
C ASN A 137 -18.36 9.33 5.12
N THR A 138 -19.08 8.61 5.98
CA THR A 138 -18.46 7.68 6.95
C THR A 138 -18.10 6.39 6.24
N LEU A 139 -16.82 6.03 6.23
CA LEU A 139 -16.29 4.80 5.67
C LEU A 139 -16.41 3.65 6.67
N LEU A 140 -16.05 3.89 7.93
CA LEU A 140 -16.15 2.94 9.04
C LEU A 140 -16.56 3.64 10.32
N GLU A 141 -17.41 2.99 11.11
CA GLU A 141 -17.82 3.47 12.44
C GLU A 141 -16.75 3.21 13.51
N GLU A 142 -15.87 2.24 13.31
CA GLU A 142 -14.76 1.94 14.23
C GLU A 142 -13.54 1.42 13.43
N LEU A 143 -12.36 2.01 13.67
CA LEU A 143 -11.08 1.51 13.20
C LEU A 143 -10.41 0.63 14.28
N THR A 144 -9.87 -0.50 13.85
CA THR A 144 -8.99 -1.30 14.71
C THR A 144 -7.55 -0.79 14.61
N ALA A 145 -6.96 -0.39 15.73
CA ALA A 145 -5.54 -0.01 15.76
C ALA A 145 -4.64 -1.21 15.44
N GLY A 146 -3.63 -0.97 14.60
CA GLY A 146 -2.68 -1.98 14.14
C GLY A 146 -3.12 -2.74 12.89
N ASP A 147 -4.37 -2.57 12.45
CA ASP A 147 -4.84 -3.16 11.20
C ASP A 147 -4.43 -2.32 9.99
N TRP A 148 -4.10 -2.99 8.88
CA TRP A 148 -3.85 -2.35 7.60
C TRP A 148 -5.16 -2.18 6.83
N TYR A 149 -5.39 -0.98 6.33
CA TYR A 149 -6.56 -0.64 5.53
C TYR A 149 -6.12 -0.16 4.15
N TYR A 150 -6.87 -0.57 3.14
CA TYR A 150 -6.89 0.08 1.83
C TYR A 150 -8.09 1.01 1.80
N ALA A 151 -7.89 2.30 1.56
CA ALA A 151 -8.98 3.24 1.30
C ALA A 151 -8.77 3.96 -0.03
N ALA A 152 -9.86 4.12 -0.76
CA ALA A 152 -9.87 4.81 -2.02
C ALA A 152 -11.12 5.66 -2.17
N GLY A 153 -11.16 6.48 -3.20
CA GLY A 153 -12.33 7.27 -3.51
C GLY A 153 -12.12 8.19 -4.69
N SER A 154 -13.25 8.61 -5.24
CA SER A 154 -13.29 9.50 -6.39
C SER A 154 -14.31 10.59 -6.17
N TYR A 155 -14.02 11.77 -6.71
CA TYR A 155 -15.01 12.82 -6.86
C TYR A 155 -15.03 13.35 -8.27
N TYR A 156 -16.20 13.84 -8.68
CA TYR A 156 -16.35 14.62 -9.89
C TYR A 156 -17.20 15.87 -9.61
N TRP A 157 -16.97 16.90 -10.41
CA TRP A 157 -17.78 18.11 -10.42
C TRP A 157 -18.59 18.20 -11.70
N GLU A 158 -19.89 18.42 -11.56
CA GLU A 158 -20.81 18.63 -12.67
C GLU A 158 -21.88 19.65 -12.27
N ASP A 159 -22.21 20.59 -13.16
CA ASP A 159 -23.33 21.52 -13.01
C ASP A 159 -23.41 22.31 -11.69
N GLY A 160 -22.25 22.58 -11.07
CA GLY A 160 -22.17 23.36 -9.83
C GLY A 160 -22.27 22.52 -8.55
N GLU A 161 -22.29 21.21 -8.68
CA GLU A 161 -22.29 20.25 -7.56
C GLU A 161 -21.04 19.36 -7.65
N THR A 162 -20.57 18.91 -6.49
CA THR A 162 -19.50 17.93 -6.39
C THR A 162 -20.08 16.64 -5.83
N THR A 163 -19.89 15.53 -6.53
CA THR A 163 -20.31 14.20 -6.11
C THR A 163 -19.07 13.37 -5.80
N PHE A 164 -19.09 12.63 -4.70
CA PHE A 164 -17.95 11.80 -4.29
C PHE A 164 -18.42 10.51 -3.63
N PHE A 165 -17.60 9.48 -3.73
CA PHE A 165 -17.77 8.22 -3.02
C PHE A 165 -16.41 7.75 -2.48
N ASN A 166 -16.47 6.79 -1.57
CA ASN A 166 -15.29 6.13 -1.03
C ASN A 166 -15.46 4.64 -1.01
N CYS A 167 -14.34 3.95 -0.90
CA CYS A 167 -14.29 2.52 -0.69
C CYS A 167 -13.21 2.17 0.32
N ILE A 168 -13.40 1.07 1.04
CA ILE A 168 -12.47 0.58 2.04
C ILE A 168 -12.46 -0.95 2.12
N ALA A 169 -11.30 -1.52 2.43
CA ALA A 169 -11.13 -2.91 2.84
C ALA A 169 -10.11 -3.01 4.00
N ASN A 170 -10.40 -3.85 4.99
CA ASN A 170 -9.47 -4.24 6.05
C ASN A 170 -8.58 -5.39 5.56
N LEU A 171 -7.34 -5.05 5.20
CA LEU A 171 -6.35 -5.98 4.67
C LEU A 171 -5.86 -6.96 5.74
N SER A 172 -5.82 -6.54 7.01
CA SER A 172 -5.42 -7.41 8.14
C SER A 172 -6.44 -8.53 8.39
N GLU A 173 -7.72 -8.27 8.10
CA GLU A 173 -8.78 -9.29 8.16
C GLU A 173 -8.87 -10.13 6.88
N GLY A 174 -8.05 -9.82 5.86
CA GLY A 174 -8.03 -10.52 4.58
C GLY A 174 -9.23 -10.19 3.69
N GLU A 175 -9.83 -9.01 3.86
CA GLU A 175 -10.91 -8.56 2.98
C GLU A 175 -10.39 -8.34 1.56
N THR A 176 -11.12 -8.91 0.59
CA THR A 176 -10.82 -8.81 -0.84
C THR A 176 -11.83 -7.97 -1.61
N ASP A 177 -12.97 -7.70 -1.00
CA ASP A 177 -14.09 -7.00 -1.59
C ASP A 177 -14.17 -5.60 -0.95
N LEU A 178 -14.44 -4.58 -1.76
CA LEU A 178 -14.53 -3.20 -1.26
C LEU A 178 -15.90 -2.90 -0.64
N LEU A 179 -15.90 -2.37 0.59
CA LEU A 179 -17.07 -1.70 1.14
C LEU A 179 -17.17 -0.31 0.52
N ILE A 180 -18.21 -0.07 -0.28
CA ILE A 180 -18.48 1.22 -0.94
C ILE A 180 -19.38 2.10 -0.07
N THR A 181 -19.00 3.36 0.11
CA THR A 181 -19.77 4.37 0.84
C THR A 181 -20.04 5.61 -0.01
N GLY A 182 -21.23 6.18 0.12
CA GLY A 182 -21.76 7.21 -0.79
C GLY A 182 -22.53 6.60 -1.99
N PRO A 183 -22.62 7.30 -3.13
CA PRO A 183 -22.12 8.65 -3.35
C PRO A 183 -22.90 9.70 -2.57
N ILE A 184 -22.22 10.78 -2.21
CA ILE A 184 -22.82 11.99 -1.63
C ILE A 184 -22.61 13.14 -2.60
N THR A 185 -23.64 13.97 -2.79
CA THR A 185 -23.57 15.16 -3.65
C THR A 185 -23.72 16.41 -2.80
N VAL A 186 -22.76 17.33 -2.93
CA VAL A 186 -22.75 18.61 -2.22
C VAL A 186 -22.71 19.80 -3.19
N PRO A 187 -23.40 20.90 -2.91
CA PRO A 187 -23.35 22.08 -3.77
C PRO A 187 -22.01 22.80 -3.65
N GLY A 188 -21.39 23.11 -4.78
CA GLY A 188 -20.12 23.83 -4.88
C GLY A 188 -19.08 23.11 -5.74
N SER A 189 -17.96 23.81 -6.00
CA SER A 189 -16.79 23.28 -6.70
C SER A 189 -15.62 23.13 -5.73
N TYR A 190 -15.51 21.98 -5.08
CA TYR A 190 -14.48 21.71 -4.09
C TYR A 190 -13.36 20.87 -4.70
N GLY A 191 -12.13 21.01 -4.19
CA GLY A 191 -10.97 20.24 -4.65
C GLY A 191 -10.33 20.74 -5.95
N ARG A 192 -11.00 21.59 -6.73
CA ARG A 192 -10.56 22.01 -8.08
C ARG A 192 -9.58 23.18 -8.16
N ASP A 193 -9.62 24.09 -7.18
CA ASP A 193 -8.75 25.26 -7.22
C ASP A 193 -7.31 24.89 -6.84
N MET A 194 -6.36 25.76 -7.18
CA MET A 194 -4.98 25.63 -6.70
C MET A 194 -4.96 25.53 -5.17
N ALA A 195 -4.61 24.36 -4.66
CA ALA A 195 -4.75 23.98 -3.26
C ALA A 195 -3.48 23.33 -2.72
N GLY A 196 -3.28 23.44 -1.42
CA GLY A 196 -2.26 22.64 -0.75
C GLY A 196 -2.73 21.19 -0.65
N LEU A 197 -1.84 20.24 -0.92
CA LEU A 197 -2.08 18.81 -0.71
C LEU A 197 -1.14 18.31 0.39
N SER A 198 -1.68 17.55 1.35
CA SER A 198 -0.88 16.86 2.35
C SER A 198 -1.32 15.42 2.58
N ILE A 199 -0.35 14.59 2.96
CA ILE A 199 -0.55 13.19 3.37
C ILE A 199 0.03 13.04 4.78
N GLY A 200 -0.70 12.40 5.69
CA GLY A 200 -0.29 12.16 7.09
C GLY A 200 -0.51 13.32 8.05
N GLY A 201 -1.16 14.40 7.60
CA GLY A 201 -1.50 15.51 8.47
C GLY A 201 -2.10 16.70 7.73
N ARG A 202 -2.39 17.75 8.50
CA ARG A 202 -3.15 18.91 8.03
C ARG A 202 -2.28 19.94 7.33
N PHE A 203 -2.63 20.35 6.12
CA PHE A 203 -1.81 21.26 5.30
C PHE A 203 -1.47 22.63 5.92
N ASP A 204 -2.28 23.22 6.81
CA ASP A 204 -2.16 24.63 7.21
C ASP A 204 -2.18 24.92 8.72
N GLY A 205 -2.22 23.90 9.58
CA GLY A 205 -2.30 24.09 11.03
C GLY A 205 -1.76 22.89 11.81
N PRO A 206 -1.26 23.10 13.05
CA PRO A 206 -0.69 22.04 13.86
C PRO A 206 -1.73 21.28 14.70
N GLY A 207 -1.43 20.02 15.05
CA GLY A 207 -2.08 19.23 16.10
C GLY A 207 -3.05 18.15 15.63
N GLU A 208 -3.14 17.86 14.33
CA GLU A 208 -4.13 16.94 13.72
C GLU A 208 -3.49 15.95 12.73
N GLY A 209 -2.20 15.67 12.88
CA GLY A 209 -1.51 14.58 12.18
C GLY A 209 -2.16 13.21 12.43
N PHE A 210 -2.19 12.38 11.40
CA PHE A 210 -2.61 10.98 11.51
C PHE A 210 -1.58 10.19 12.33
N PRO A 211 -1.95 9.53 13.44
CA PRO A 211 -1.04 8.73 14.23
C PRO A 211 -1.00 7.29 13.69
N GLY A 212 -0.06 6.98 12.80
CA GLY A 212 0.00 5.66 12.18
C GLY A 212 0.96 5.60 11.01
N ASP A 213 0.96 4.47 10.33
CA ASP A 213 1.76 4.27 9.12
C ASP A 213 0.92 4.57 7.88
N ILE A 214 1.56 5.11 6.85
CA ILE A 214 0.96 5.35 5.53
C ILE A 214 1.88 4.74 4.49
N ASP A 215 1.29 4.04 3.53
CA ASP A 215 1.98 3.39 2.43
C ASP A 215 1.18 3.49 1.13
N GLU A 216 1.85 3.27 0.00
CA GLU A 216 1.27 3.16 -1.35
C GLU A 216 0.14 4.17 -1.65
N VAL A 217 0.50 5.46 -1.67
CA VAL A 217 -0.44 6.53 -2.01
C VAL A 217 -0.44 6.79 -3.52
N ASN A 218 -1.60 6.60 -4.15
CA ASN A 218 -1.83 6.92 -5.55
C ASN A 218 -2.84 8.06 -5.69
N LEU A 219 -2.59 8.93 -6.68
CA LEU A 219 -3.44 10.10 -6.97
C LEU A 219 -3.64 10.20 -8.47
N TYR A 220 -4.89 10.33 -8.90
CA TYR A 220 -5.29 10.37 -10.29
C TYR A 220 -5.99 11.68 -10.60
N ASN A 221 -5.57 12.32 -11.69
CA ASN A 221 -6.26 13.49 -12.24
C ASN A 221 -7.31 13.03 -13.26
N GLY A 222 -8.27 12.25 -12.80
CA GLY A 222 -9.32 11.60 -13.59
C GLY A 222 -10.18 10.72 -12.69
N TRP A 223 -11.29 10.23 -13.26
CA TRP A 223 -12.19 9.32 -12.58
C TRP A 223 -11.70 7.86 -12.62
N VAL A 224 -11.76 7.21 -11.46
CA VAL A 224 -11.63 5.77 -11.26
C VAL A 224 -12.93 5.29 -10.60
N ASP A 225 -13.53 4.23 -11.11
CA ASP A 225 -14.75 3.66 -10.54
C ASP A 225 -14.46 2.54 -9.52
N GLU A 226 -15.52 2.06 -8.88
CA GLU A 226 -15.44 1.02 -7.83
C GLU A 226 -14.87 -0.31 -8.34
N ASP A 227 -15.20 -0.70 -9.58
CA ASP A 227 -14.71 -1.93 -10.19
C ASP A 227 -13.20 -1.85 -10.45
N GLU A 228 -12.70 -0.71 -10.95
CA GLU A 228 -11.26 -0.50 -11.18
C GLU A 228 -10.47 -0.44 -9.87
N PHE A 229 -11.02 0.17 -8.80
CA PHE A 229 -10.39 0.11 -7.47
C PHE A 229 -10.33 -1.32 -6.92
N GLU A 230 -11.36 -2.14 -7.14
CA GLU A 230 -11.35 -3.54 -6.72
C GLU A 230 -10.29 -4.34 -7.49
N GLU A 231 -10.12 -4.09 -8.80
CA GLU A 231 -9.01 -4.67 -9.58
C GLU A 231 -7.64 -4.26 -9.03
N HIS A 232 -7.47 -3.01 -8.59
CA HIS A 232 -6.23 -2.53 -7.97
C HIS A 232 -5.96 -3.21 -6.62
N LEU A 233 -6.98 -3.35 -5.76
CA LEU A 233 -6.90 -4.09 -4.50
C LEU A 233 -6.47 -5.55 -4.75
N LEU A 234 -7.10 -6.23 -5.70
CA LEU A 234 -6.74 -7.61 -6.04
C LEU A 234 -5.30 -7.71 -6.56
N ALA A 235 -4.85 -6.76 -7.38
CA ALA A 235 -3.46 -6.72 -7.84
C ALA A 235 -2.45 -6.46 -6.71
N LEU A 236 -2.83 -5.66 -5.71
CA LEU A 236 -2.04 -5.45 -4.50
C LEU A 236 -1.94 -6.74 -3.69
N LEU A 237 -3.07 -7.42 -3.45
CA LEU A 237 -3.12 -8.66 -2.69
C LEU A 237 -2.41 -9.82 -3.41
N ASP A 238 -2.45 -9.88 -4.75
CA ASP A 238 -1.71 -10.86 -5.53
C ASP A 238 -0.19 -10.69 -5.37
N LYS A 239 0.30 -9.45 -5.26
CA LYS A 239 1.73 -9.19 -4.95
C LYS A 239 2.11 -9.61 -3.52
N VAL A 240 1.20 -9.54 -2.56
CA VAL A 240 1.44 -10.02 -1.19
C VAL A 240 1.43 -11.55 -1.13
N ASN A 241 0.59 -12.19 -1.93
CA ASN A 241 0.53 -13.65 -2.05
C ASN A 241 1.63 -14.24 -2.94
N ALA A 242 2.25 -13.43 -3.80
CA ALA A 242 3.46 -13.79 -4.51
C ALA A 242 4.62 -13.83 -3.51
N GLY A 243 4.91 -15.03 -2.97
CA GLY A 243 6.11 -15.28 -2.19
C GLY A 243 7.39 -14.77 -2.87
N PRO A 244 8.54 -14.78 -2.16
CA PRO A 244 9.76 -14.14 -2.62
C PRO A 244 10.15 -14.63 -4.02
N LEU A 245 10.77 -13.75 -4.80
CA LEU A 245 11.33 -14.14 -6.09
C LEU A 245 12.42 -15.18 -5.86
N PHE A 246 12.47 -16.20 -6.73
CA PHE A 246 13.42 -17.30 -6.57
C PHE A 246 14.01 -17.78 -7.90
N HIS A 247 15.09 -18.57 -7.81
CA HIS A 247 15.56 -19.41 -8.91
C HIS A 247 15.15 -20.86 -8.70
N ARG A 248 14.59 -21.47 -9.74
CA ARG A 248 14.29 -22.91 -9.73
C ARG A 248 15.60 -23.68 -9.92
N GLY A 249 15.90 -24.55 -8.96
CA GLY A 249 17.12 -25.34 -8.91
C GLY A 249 18.24 -24.81 -8.02
N ASP A 250 18.00 -23.79 -7.18
CA ASP A 250 18.95 -23.31 -6.17
C ASP A 250 18.40 -23.48 -4.73
N PRO A 251 18.15 -24.72 -4.30
CA PRO A 251 17.55 -25.06 -3.00
C PRO A 251 18.36 -24.65 -1.78
N ASN A 252 19.66 -24.37 -1.96
CA ASN A 252 20.54 -23.93 -0.88
C ASN A 252 20.70 -22.41 -0.84
N ASP A 253 19.96 -21.68 -1.67
CA ASP A 253 19.89 -20.22 -1.70
C ASP A 253 21.26 -19.55 -1.90
N SER A 254 22.13 -20.15 -2.73
CA SER A 254 23.49 -19.66 -2.94
C SER A 254 23.62 -18.60 -4.03
N GLY A 255 22.58 -18.41 -4.85
CA GLY A 255 22.62 -17.59 -6.06
C GLY A 255 23.43 -18.25 -7.19
N SER A 256 23.72 -19.55 -7.10
CA SER A 256 24.45 -20.32 -8.12
C SER A 256 23.91 -21.75 -8.22
N LEU A 257 23.82 -22.29 -9.44
CA LEU A 257 23.47 -23.70 -9.64
C LEU A 257 24.73 -24.55 -9.85
N ASP A 258 25.04 -25.42 -8.90
CA ASP A 258 26.12 -26.41 -8.93
C ASP A 258 25.75 -27.75 -8.25
N LEU A 259 26.75 -28.60 -7.98
CA LEU A 259 26.54 -29.93 -7.38
C LEU A 259 25.93 -29.85 -5.97
N SER A 260 26.21 -28.79 -5.23
CA SER A 260 25.77 -28.61 -3.85
C SER A 260 24.24 -28.48 -3.74
N ASP A 261 23.56 -28.03 -4.79
CA ASP A 261 22.10 -27.95 -4.87
C ASP A 261 21.43 -29.32 -4.84
N GLY A 262 21.89 -30.22 -5.72
CA GLY A 262 21.40 -31.61 -5.72
C GLY A 262 21.71 -32.33 -4.41
N LEU A 263 22.88 -32.05 -3.80
CA LEU A 263 23.22 -32.59 -2.49
C LEU A 263 22.36 -32.00 -1.37
N TYR A 264 21.96 -30.73 -1.45
CA TYR A 264 21.08 -30.09 -0.47
C TYR A 264 19.71 -30.78 -0.43
N ILE A 265 19.12 -31.04 -1.60
CA ILE A 265 17.85 -31.78 -1.73
C ILE A 265 17.98 -33.17 -1.10
N PHE A 266 19.02 -33.94 -1.44
CA PHE A 266 19.20 -35.28 -0.88
C PHE A 266 19.47 -35.26 0.63
N ASN A 267 20.18 -34.25 1.12
CA ASN A 267 20.44 -34.12 2.55
C ASN A 267 19.15 -33.86 3.32
N TYR A 268 18.31 -32.95 2.82
CA TYR A 268 16.98 -32.67 3.35
C TYR A 268 16.12 -33.94 3.39
N LEU A 269 16.00 -34.65 2.26
CA LEU A 269 15.11 -35.81 2.12
C LEU A 269 15.56 -37.05 2.92
N PHE A 270 16.87 -37.32 3.00
CA PHE A 270 17.36 -38.63 3.47
C PHE A 270 18.27 -38.60 4.69
N THR A 271 18.82 -37.43 5.04
CA THR A 271 19.82 -37.33 6.12
C THR A 271 19.41 -36.40 7.26
N GLY A 272 18.21 -35.80 7.18
CA GLY A 272 17.73 -34.84 8.18
C GLY A 272 18.42 -33.48 8.09
N GLY A 273 18.83 -33.08 6.88
CA GLY A 273 19.30 -31.73 6.61
C GLY A 273 18.20 -30.68 6.80
N ALA A 274 18.59 -29.42 6.82
CA ALA A 274 17.64 -28.31 6.90
C ALA A 274 16.69 -28.32 5.69
N GLN A 275 15.44 -27.93 5.91
CA GLN A 275 14.49 -27.69 4.83
C GLN A 275 14.94 -26.47 4.00
N PRO A 276 14.72 -26.46 2.68
CA PRO A 276 14.87 -25.24 1.88
C PRO A 276 14.01 -24.11 2.46
N SER A 277 14.55 -22.90 2.55
CA SER A 277 13.77 -21.71 2.90
C SER A 277 12.71 -21.39 1.85
N CYS A 278 12.96 -21.82 0.61
CA CYS A 278 12.03 -21.82 -0.48
C CYS A 278 11.89 -23.22 -1.09
N ASN A 279 10.81 -23.95 -0.80
CA ASN A 279 10.64 -25.30 -1.36
C ASN A 279 10.44 -25.27 -2.88
N GLU A 280 9.90 -24.18 -3.43
CA GLU A 280 9.81 -23.98 -4.88
C GLU A 280 11.17 -23.93 -5.59
N SER A 281 12.23 -23.47 -4.91
CA SER A 281 13.58 -23.54 -5.46
C SER A 281 14.12 -24.98 -5.53
N ALA A 282 13.56 -25.88 -4.70
CA ALA A 282 13.94 -27.28 -4.63
C ALA A 282 13.14 -28.20 -5.58
N ASP A 283 11.90 -27.85 -5.92
CA ASP A 283 11.12 -28.49 -6.99
C ASP A 283 11.73 -28.15 -8.35
N SER A 284 12.77 -28.89 -8.71
CA SER A 284 13.64 -28.61 -9.84
C SER A 284 13.03 -29.08 -11.16
N ASN A 285 12.13 -30.06 -11.09
CA ASN A 285 11.42 -30.60 -12.25
C ASN A 285 10.05 -29.91 -12.48
N ALA A 286 9.61 -29.06 -11.55
CA ALA A 286 8.35 -28.31 -11.55
C ALA A 286 7.10 -29.20 -11.56
N ASP A 287 7.10 -30.29 -10.79
CA ASP A 287 5.97 -31.22 -10.69
C ASP A 287 5.09 -31.02 -9.44
N GLY A 288 5.42 -30.03 -8.61
CA GLY A 288 4.68 -29.67 -7.41
C GLY A 288 5.05 -30.50 -6.18
N ALA A 289 6.15 -31.26 -6.22
CA ALA A 289 6.70 -31.99 -5.08
C ALA A 289 8.20 -31.75 -4.95
N VAL A 290 8.72 -31.74 -3.71
CA VAL A 290 10.16 -31.87 -3.46
C VAL A 290 10.47 -33.32 -3.11
N ASP A 291 11.06 -34.05 -4.06
CA ASP A 291 11.41 -35.45 -3.90
C ASP A 291 12.76 -35.84 -4.56
N LEU A 292 13.02 -37.15 -4.64
CA LEU A 292 14.28 -37.68 -5.20
C LEU A 292 14.50 -37.24 -6.66
N SER A 293 13.41 -37.06 -7.41
CA SER A 293 13.46 -36.74 -8.84
C SER A 293 14.06 -35.36 -9.09
N ASP A 294 13.92 -34.41 -8.17
CA ASP A 294 14.47 -33.06 -8.29
C ASP A 294 16.00 -33.05 -8.27
N GLY A 295 16.59 -33.72 -7.29
CA GLY A 295 18.05 -33.84 -7.22
C GLY A 295 18.59 -34.60 -8.43
N ILE A 296 17.88 -35.62 -8.94
CA ILE A 296 18.25 -36.30 -10.18
C ILE A 296 18.14 -35.37 -11.39
N TYR A 297 17.10 -34.53 -11.45
CA TYR A 297 16.87 -33.57 -12.51
C TYR A 297 18.03 -32.57 -12.60
N LEU A 298 18.45 -31.97 -11.48
CA LEU A 298 19.59 -31.06 -11.43
C LEU A 298 20.89 -31.74 -11.87
N LEU A 299 21.19 -32.94 -11.38
CA LEU A 299 22.39 -33.66 -11.78
C LEU A 299 22.39 -34.03 -13.27
N SER A 300 21.21 -34.35 -13.83
CA SER A 300 21.04 -34.62 -15.26
C SER A 300 21.32 -33.36 -16.10
N TYR A 301 20.80 -32.21 -15.68
CA TYR A 301 21.09 -30.93 -16.32
C TYR A 301 22.59 -30.59 -16.26
N LEU A 302 23.19 -30.68 -15.07
CA LEU A 302 24.59 -30.30 -14.82
C LEU A 302 25.61 -31.18 -15.56
N PHE A 303 25.37 -32.49 -15.63
CA PHE A 303 26.41 -33.44 -16.07
C PHE A 303 26.06 -34.24 -17.31
N LEU A 304 24.78 -34.36 -17.66
CA LEU A 304 24.31 -35.25 -18.74
C LEU A 304 23.67 -34.49 -19.92
N GLY A 305 23.62 -33.15 -19.85
CA GLY A 305 22.98 -32.34 -20.88
C GLY A 305 21.46 -32.47 -20.90
N GLY A 306 20.85 -32.71 -19.74
CA GLY A 306 19.40 -32.68 -19.55
C GLY A 306 18.79 -31.28 -19.80
N PRO A 307 17.46 -31.17 -19.79
CA PRO A 307 16.78 -29.86 -19.86
C PRO A 307 17.12 -29.00 -18.64
N ALA A 308 17.19 -27.68 -18.83
CA ALA A 308 17.31 -26.75 -17.73
C ALA A 308 16.00 -26.69 -16.91
N PRO A 309 16.06 -26.41 -15.60
CA PRO A 309 14.87 -26.14 -14.80
C PRO A 309 13.96 -25.10 -15.48
N ALA A 310 12.64 -25.35 -15.42
CA ALA A 310 11.65 -24.44 -15.97
C ALA A 310 11.67 -23.09 -15.25
N ALA A 311 11.08 -22.06 -15.86
CA ALA A 311 10.98 -20.73 -15.27
C ALA A 311 10.47 -20.80 -13.81
N PRO A 312 11.03 -20.01 -12.87
CA PRO A 312 12.00 -18.92 -13.07
C PRO A 312 13.44 -19.36 -13.38
N GLY A 313 13.68 -20.67 -13.48
CA GLY A 313 14.93 -21.22 -14.00
C GLY A 313 16.11 -21.02 -13.06
N PRO A 314 17.29 -21.56 -13.41
CA PRO A 314 18.47 -21.49 -12.56
C PRO A 314 19.09 -20.08 -12.55
N PRO A 315 20.03 -19.77 -11.64
CA PRO A 315 20.62 -18.42 -11.43
C PRO A 315 21.28 -17.72 -12.63
N VAL A 316 21.38 -18.39 -13.78
CA VAL A 316 21.74 -17.75 -15.05
C VAL A 316 20.57 -17.02 -15.73
N GLN A 317 19.35 -17.23 -15.25
CA GLN A 317 18.11 -16.58 -15.68
C GLN A 317 17.72 -15.46 -14.71
N ALA A 318 16.62 -14.76 -14.95
CA ALA A 318 16.09 -13.80 -13.97
C ALA A 318 15.26 -14.55 -12.93
N CYS A 319 15.33 -14.13 -11.65
CA CYS A 319 14.38 -14.63 -10.66
C CYS A 319 12.95 -14.34 -11.11
N GLY A 320 12.01 -15.15 -10.62
CA GLY A 320 10.59 -14.95 -10.87
C GLY A 320 9.74 -15.36 -9.69
N PRO A 321 8.44 -15.00 -9.74
CA PRO A 321 7.53 -15.21 -8.62
C PRO A 321 7.21 -16.68 -8.41
N VAL A 322 6.82 -17.00 -7.18
CA VAL A 322 6.15 -18.26 -6.84
C VAL A 322 4.86 -18.38 -7.66
N PRO A 323 4.58 -19.55 -8.29
CA PRO A 323 3.29 -19.76 -8.94
C PRO A 323 2.13 -19.55 -7.98
N THR A 324 1.08 -18.83 -8.40
CA THR A 324 -0.07 -18.49 -7.55
C THR A 324 -0.87 -19.70 -7.09
N ASP A 325 -0.75 -20.84 -7.76
CA ASP A 325 -1.34 -22.14 -7.41
C ASP A 325 -0.38 -23.07 -6.65
N SER A 326 0.82 -22.59 -6.29
CA SER A 326 1.79 -23.37 -5.52
C SER A 326 1.31 -23.66 -4.10
N MET A 327 1.47 -24.92 -3.67
CA MET A 327 1.30 -25.33 -2.28
C MET A 327 2.61 -25.72 -1.60
N LEU A 328 3.75 -25.61 -2.31
CA LEU A 328 5.05 -26.02 -1.78
C LEU A 328 5.60 -25.01 -0.77
N GLY A 329 5.20 -23.75 -0.89
CA GLY A 329 5.60 -22.68 -0.01
C GLY A 329 7.02 -22.16 -0.32
N CYS A 330 7.20 -20.88 -0.11
CA CYS A 330 8.48 -20.21 -0.25
C CYS A 330 8.51 -19.09 0.79
N GLU A 331 9.13 -19.33 1.93
CA GLU A 331 9.10 -18.40 3.06
C GLU A 331 10.14 -17.28 2.87
N SER A 332 11.32 -17.64 2.36
CA SER A 332 12.38 -16.67 2.05
C SER A 332 13.34 -17.22 0.98
N TYR A 333 13.89 -16.31 0.17
CA TYR A 333 14.91 -16.61 -0.82
C TYR A 333 15.77 -15.35 -1.04
N SER A 334 17.09 -15.47 -0.98
CA SER A 334 18.06 -14.37 -1.01
C SER A 334 19.08 -14.48 -2.16
N GLY A 335 19.04 -15.55 -2.96
CA GLY A 335 19.88 -15.81 -4.12
C GLY A 335 19.56 -14.97 -5.36
N CYS A 336 18.71 -13.96 -5.22
CA CYS A 336 18.46 -12.89 -6.18
C CYS A 336 19.35 -11.66 -5.82
#